data_AF-A0A2Z4FPH7-F1
#
_entry.id   AF-A0A2Z4FPH7-F1
#
_cell.length_a   1.000
_cell.length_b   1.000
_cell.length_c   1.000
_cell.angle_alpha   90.00
_cell.angle_beta   90.00
_cell.angle_gamma   90.00
#
_symmetry.space_group_name_H-M   'P 1'
#
loop_
_entity.id
_entity.type
_entity.pdbx_description
1 polymer ?
#
loop_
_entity_poly.entity_id
_entity_poly.type
_entity_poly.pdbx_seq_one_letter_code
_entity_poly.pdbx_strand_id
1 'polypeptide(L)'
;MNPNNPKTRGFTLVELMVAMVVLAIGIMATMAMQYSSLAGSMISRDNSNAADIGQRVIEVMQAESQQWRNINTLSGVSQAYTGTSQTYLTNSAKSYLEVAVGNAPAATGWQTWNQLFKAPVNTRLTADGDARFCVYVRGGNVNTDGDLLIVHVAVVFPSANQVIPAGGCSDIPGDRQAQLDPELADTDAGSLPMLGYRVQYFGTQIERKDYLNSPLVSK
;
A
#
# COMPACT_ATOMS: atom_id res chain seq x y z
N MET A 1 -74.82 11.84 -26.70
CA MET A 1 -74.02 12.88 -26.02
C MET A 1 -73.35 12.25 -24.80
N ASN A 2 -72.03 12.29 -24.71
CA ASN A 2 -71.20 11.45 -23.86
C ASN A 2 -71.08 12.00 -22.41
N PRO A 3 -71.47 11.27 -21.35
CA PRO A 3 -71.49 11.77 -19.98
C PRO A 3 -70.25 11.38 -19.16
N ASN A 4 -69.04 11.48 -19.71
CA ASN A 4 -67.81 11.15 -18.97
C ASN A 4 -66.69 12.13 -19.31
N ASN A 5 -66.74 13.34 -18.75
CA ASN A 5 -65.56 14.20 -18.68
C ASN A 5 -65.14 14.30 -17.22
N PRO A 6 -64.09 13.59 -16.78
CA PRO A 6 -63.66 13.66 -15.39
C PRO A 6 -63.27 15.11 -15.06
N LYS A 7 -63.90 15.70 -14.03
CA LYS A 7 -63.56 17.04 -13.56
C LYS A 7 -62.08 17.09 -13.21
N THR A 8 -61.32 17.88 -13.96
CA THR A 8 -59.92 18.20 -13.65
C THR A 8 -59.86 18.90 -12.29
N ARG A 9 -59.38 18.18 -11.27
CA ARG A 9 -59.15 18.73 -9.94
C ARG A 9 -57.89 19.58 -9.98
N GLY A 10 -58.03 20.88 -9.69
CA GLY A 10 -56.90 21.79 -9.55
C GLY A 10 -56.08 21.47 -8.30
N PHE A 11 -54.76 21.67 -8.39
CA PHE A 11 -53.82 21.44 -7.29
C PHE A 11 -54.04 22.48 -6.19
N THR A 12 -54.08 22.05 -4.93
CA THR A 12 -54.19 23.01 -3.81
C THR A 12 -52.82 23.57 -3.44
N LEU A 13 -52.77 24.81 -2.93
CA LEU A 13 -51.52 25.45 -2.51
C LEU A 13 -50.77 24.63 -1.44
N VAL A 14 -51.52 24.00 -0.53
CA VAL A 14 -50.98 23.10 0.50
C VAL A 14 -50.33 21.87 -0.13
N GLU A 15 -50.94 21.29 -1.16
CA GLU A 15 -50.40 20.12 -1.87
C GLU A 15 -49.06 20.45 -2.56
N LEU A 16 -48.93 21.66 -3.11
CA LEU A 16 -47.67 22.15 -3.69
C LEU A 16 -46.59 22.36 -2.62
N MET A 17 -46.95 22.92 -1.46
CA MET A 17 -46.02 23.10 -0.35
C MET A 17 -45.52 21.75 0.19
N VAL A 18 -46.41 20.77 0.36
CA VAL A 18 -46.03 19.42 0.78
C VAL A 18 -45.13 18.76 -0.27
N ALA A 19 -45.46 18.89 -1.56
CA ALA A 19 -44.62 18.36 -2.64
C ALA A 19 -43.21 18.97 -2.65
N MET A 20 -43.08 20.28 -2.41
CA MET A 20 -41.78 20.96 -2.31
C MET A 20 -40.96 20.49 -1.11
N VAL A 21 -41.60 20.26 0.05
CA VAL A 21 -40.92 19.74 1.24
C VAL A 21 -40.43 18.31 1.01
N VAL A 22 -41.26 17.44 0.43
CA VAL A 22 -40.88 16.07 0.09
C VAL A 22 -39.75 16.06 -0.94
N LEU A 23 -39.81 16.94 -1.95
CA LEU A 23 -38.73 17.13 -2.92
C LEU A 23 -37.43 17.56 -2.25
N ALA A 24 -37.49 18.54 -1.34
CA ALA A 24 -36.31 19.05 -0.63
C ALA A 24 -35.65 17.96 0.23
N ILE A 25 -36.45 17.15 0.96
CA ILE A 25 -35.95 16.01 1.73
C ILE A 25 -35.32 14.97 0.80
N GLY A 26 -35.95 14.67 -0.34
CA GLY A 26 -35.42 13.75 -1.34
C GLY A 26 -34.07 14.19 -1.92
N ILE A 27 -33.91 15.49 -2.21
CA ILE A 27 -32.65 16.05 -2.70
C ILE A 27 -31.57 15.96 -1.61
N MET A 28 -31.87 16.31 -0.35
CA MET A 28 -30.90 16.20 0.74
C MET A 28 -30.45 14.74 0.98
N ALA A 29 -31.38 13.79 0.93
CA ALA A 29 -31.09 12.38 1.08
C ALA A 29 -30.18 11.85 -0.05
N THR A 30 -30.45 12.22 -1.31
CA THR A 30 -29.62 11.79 -2.45
C THR A 30 -28.22 12.41 -2.41
N MET A 31 -28.08 13.68 -1.99
CA MET A 31 -26.77 14.29 -1.79
C MET A 31 -25.95 13.57 -0.73
N ALA A 32 -26.54 13.23 0.43
CA ALA A 32 -25.84 12.48 1.47
C ALA A 32 -25.33 11.12 0.95
N MET A 33 -26.13 10.42 0.15
CA MET A 33 -25.73 9.17 -0.49
C MET A 33 -24.55 9.37 -1.47
N GLN A 34 -24.60 10.42 -2.31
CA GLN A 34 -23.53 10.74 -3.26
C GLN A 34 -22.19 11.01 -2.55
N TYR A 35 -22.21 11.76 -1.44
CA TYR A 35 -21.00 11.99 -0.64
C TYR A 35 -20.40 10.70 -0.09
N SER A 36 -21.23 9.82 0.47
CA SER A 36 -20.76 8.54 1.01
C SER A 36 -20.16 7.62 -0.06
N SER A 37 -20.78 7.59 -1.26
CA SER A 37 -20.29 6.82 -2.40
C SER A 37 -18.94 7.32 -2.93
N LEU A 38 -18.76 8.64 -2.99
CA LEU A 38 -17.50 9.24 -3.41
C LEU A 38 -16.36 8.90 -2.45
N ALA A 39 -16.62 9.01 -1.14
CA ALA A 39 -15.65 8.64 -0.10
C ALA A 39 -15.28 7.14 -0.18
N GLY A 40 -16.27 6.26 -0.35
CA GLY A 40 -16.03 4.83 -0.55
C GLY A 40 -15.19 4.53 -1.79
N SER A 41 -15.46 5.23 -2.89
CA SER A 41 -14.73 5.08 -4.16
C SER A 41 -13.25 5.48 -4.03
N MET A 42 -12.97 6.57 -3.31
CA MET A 42 -11.59 7.01 -3.05
C MET A 42 -10.81 5.98 -2.22
N ILE A 43 -11.42 5.46 -1.16
CA ILE A 43 -10.79 4.44 -0.30
C ILE A 43 -10.52 3.16 -1.10
N SER A 44 -11.48 2.72 -1.92
CA SER A 44 -11.32 1.57 -2.80
C SER A 44 -10.15 1.75 -3.77
N ARG A 45 -10.05 2.93 -4.40
CA ARG A 45 -8.94 3.26 -5.30
C ARG A 45 -7.59 3.25 -4.60
N ASP A 46 -7.51 3.85 -3.41
CA ASP A 46 -6.27 3.86 -2.63
C ASP A 46 -5.86 2.44 -2.22
N ASN A 47 -6.82 1.59 -1.90
CA ASN A 47 -6.56 0.18 -1.61
C ASN A 47 -6.05 -0.59 -2.83
N SER A 48 -6.65 -0.42 -4.01
CA SER A 48 -6.16 -1.05 -5.24
C SER A 48 -4.75 -0.56 -5.60
N ASN A 49 -4.50 0.74 -5.48
CA ASN A 49 -3.19 1.32 -5.74
C ASN A 49 -2.12 0.77 -4.77
N ALA A 50 -2.46 0.60 -3.49
CA ALA A 50 -1.56 0.02 -2.50
C ALA A 50 -1.24 -1.46 -2.82
N ALA A 51 -2.24 -2.22 -3.28
CA ALA A 51 -2.06 -3.60 -3.74
C ALA A 51 -1.14 -3.69 -4.96
N ASP A 52 -1.35 -2.84 -5.96
CA ASP A 52 -0.49 -2.78 -7.15
C ASP A 52 0.97 -2.45 -6.78
N ILE A 53 1.17 -1.49 -5.87
CA ILE A 53 2.50 -1.12 -5.36
C ILE A 53 3.16 -2.29 -4.64
N GLY A 54 2.44 -2.93 -3.71
CA GLY A 54 2.94 -4.07 -2.94
C GLY A 54 3.35 -5.24 -3.83
N GLN A 55 2.50 -5.60 -4.79
CA GLN A 55 2.78 -6.66 -5.75
C GLN A 55 4.01 -6.32 -6.61
N ARG A 56 4.11 -5.10 -7.12
CA ARG A 56 5.24 -4.68 -7.95
C ARG A 56 6.56 -4.70 -7.20
N VAL A 57 6.56 -4.30 -5.92
CA VAL A 57 7.75 -4.36 -5.06
C VAL A 57 8.18 -5.80 -4.84
N ILE A 58 7.23 -6.72 -4.63
CA ILE A 58 7.50 -8.16 -4.54
C ILE A 58 8.09 -8.71 -5.85
N GLU A 59 7.51 -8.37 -7.00
CA GLU A 59 7.99 -8.81 -8.31
C GLU A 59 9.44 -8.35 -8.56
N VAL A 60 9.76 -7.11 -8.20
CA VAL A 60 11.13 -6.59 -8.28
C VAL A 60 12.07 -7.39 -7.37
N MET A 61 11.70 -7.65 -6.13
CA MET A 61 12.53 -8.45 -5.20
C MET A 61 12.70 -9.91 -5.66
N GLN A 62 11.68 -10.51 -6.27
CA GLN A 62 11.78 -11.85 -6.87
C GLN A 62 12.68 -11.87 -8.12
N ALA A 63 12.66 -10.80 -8.91
CA ALA A 63 13.58 -10.69 -10.05
C ALA A 63 15.02 -10.46 -9.58
N GLU A 64 15.22 -9.63 -8.56
CA GLU A 64 16.48 -9.41 -7.87
C GLU A 64 17.07 -10.71 -7.29
N SER A 65 16.24 -11.62 -6.77
CA SER A 65 16.70 -12.89 -6.21
C SER A 65 17.40 -13.81 -7.21
N GLN A 66 17.20 -13.61 -8.52
CA GLN A 66 17.90 -14.36 -9.56
C GLN A 66 19.40 -14.02 -9.63
N GLN A 67 19.80 -12.87 -9.09
CA GLN A 67 21.19 -12.44 -9.04
C GLN A 67 21.84 -12.73 -7.68
N TRP A 68 21.09 -13.30 -6.75
CA TRP A 68 21.57 -13.65 -5.43
C TRP A 68 22.49 -14.87 -5.51
N ARG A 69 23.80 -14.62 -5.39
CA ARG A 69 24.85 -15.66 -5.56
C ARG A 69 25.46 -16.14 -4.24
N ASN A 70 25.46 -15.30 -3.20
CA ASN A 70 26.16 -15.58 -1.95
C ASN A 70 25.20 -15.55 -0.76
N ILE A 71 25.19 -16.61 0.04
CA ILE A 71 24.38 -16.73 1.27
C ILE A 71 24.65 -15.57 2.25
N ASN A 72 25.91 -15.12 2.32
CA ASN A 72 26.35 -14.13 3.32
C ASN A 72 26.42 -12.68 2.79
N THR A 73 26.17 -12.45 1.50
CA THR A 73 26.27 -11.10 0.91
C THR A 73 25.21 -10.86 -0.17
N LEU A 74 24.18 -10.07 0.17
CA LEU A 74 23.17 -9.62 -0.80
C LEU A 74 23.66 -8.45 -1.68
N SER A 75 24.79 -7.84 -1.35
CA SER A 75 25.44 -6.78 -2.14
C SER A 75 25.81 -7.21 -3.57
N GLY A 76 25.73 -8.50 -3.92
CA GLY A 76 25.93 -9.00 -5.28
C GLY A 76 24.71 -8.90 -6.19
N VAL A 77 23.55 -8.52 -5.66
CA VAL A 77 22.31 -8.31 -6.44
C VAL A 77 22.37 -6.93 -7.07
N SER A 78 22.67 -6.86 -8.38
CA SER A 78 22.67 -5.62 -9.14
C SER A 78 21.24 -5.09 -9.24
N GLN A 79 21.09 -3.77 -9.11
CA GLN A 79 19.79 -3.14 -9.25
C GLN A 79 19.31 -3.23 -10.71
N ALA A 80 18.52 -4.25 -11.04
CA ALA A 80 18.07 -4.50 -12.41
C ALA A 80 16.97 -3.51 -12.87
N TYR A 81 16.32 -2.81 -11.94
CA TYR A 81 15.13 -1.98 -12.22
C TYR A 81 15.32 -0.49 -11.94
N THR A 82 16.57 -0.03 -11.83
CA THR A 82 16.83 1.32 -11.40
C THR A 82 17.50 2.15 -12.48
N GLY A 83 16.71 3.00 -13.15
CA GLY A 83 17.27 4.09 -13.92
C GLY A 83 18.05 5.07 -13.01
N THR A 84 18.84 5.94 -13.62
CA THR A 84 19.63 7.04 -13.02
C THR A 84 18.85 8.04 -12.14
N SER A 85 17.54 7.83 -11.93
CA SER A 85 16.61 8.71 -11.21
C SER A 85 16.23 8.15 -9.82
N GLN A 86 17.17 7.50 -9.13
CA GLN A 86 16.99 6.91 -7.79
C GLN A 86 17.20 7.90 -6.64
N THR A 87 16.91 9.17 -6.85
CA THR A 87 16.90 10.20 -5.81
C THR A 87 15.91 9.88 -4.67
N TYR A 88 15.07 8.86 -4.85
CA TYR A 88 13.95 8.52 -3.99
C TYR A 88 14.17 7.29 -3.10
N LEU A 89 15.17 6.45 -3.35
CA LEU A 89 15.54 5.40 -2.37
C LEU A 89 16.30 6.03 -1.21
N THR A 90 16.05 5.50 -0.01
CA THR A 90 16.77 5.92 1.21
C THR A 90 18.22 5.45 1.18
N ASN A 91 18.49 4.37 0.44
CA ASN A 91 19.77 3.72 0.28
C ASN A 91 20.11 3.59 -1.21
N SER A 92 20.52 4.68 -1.86
CA SER A 92 20.67 4.84 -3.32
C SER A 92 21.69 3.92 -4.03
N ALA A 93 22.14 2.84 -3.39
CA ALA A 93 23.03 1.82 -3.96
C ALA A 93 22.63 0.38 -3.58
N LYS A 94 21.53 0.19 -2.85
CA LYS A 94 21.07 -1.12 -2.36
C LYS A 94 19.92 -1.66 -3.20
N SER A 95 19.90 -2.97 -3.44
CA SER A 95 18.74 -3.65 -4.02
C SER A 95 17.56 -3.63 -3.04
N TYR A 96 16.33 -3.83 -3.52
CA TYR A 96 15.15 -3.84 -2.65
C TYR A 96 15.25 -4.99 -1.64
N LEU A 97 15.76 -6.13 -2.10
CA LEU A 97 16.03 -7.28 -1.27
C LEU A 97 17.05 -6.95 -0.17
N GLU A 98 18.15 -6.27 -0.49
CA GLU A 98 19.14 -5.84 0.51
C GLU A 98 18.56 -4.83 1.52
N VAL A 99 17.63 -3.95 1.12
CA VAL A 99 16.94 -3.05 2.06
C VAL A 99 16.03 -3.86 3.01
N ALA A 100 15.37 -4.90 2.51
CA ALA A 100 14.48 -5.74 3.31
C ALA A 100 15.24 -6.59 4.35
N VAL A 101 16.36 -7.21 3.96
CA VAL A 101 17.07 -8.16 4.83
C VAL A 101 18.40 -7.66 5.39
N GLY A 102 18.88 -6.49 4.96
CA GLY A 102 20.21 -5.97 5.29
C GLY A 102 21.32 -6.56 4.40
N ASN A 103 22.58 -6.26 4.74
CA ASN A 103 23.75 -6.77 4.00
C ASN A 103 23.88 -8.30 4.10
N ALA A 104 23.44 -8.85 5.23
CA ALA A 104 23.31 -10.26 5.50
C ALA A 104 21.93 -10.50 6.14
N PRO A 105 21.19 -11.53 5.71
CA PRO A 105 19.90 -11.82 6.29
C PRO A 105 20.06 -12.20 7.76
N ALA A 106 19.06 -11.87 8.59
CA ALA A 106 19.12 -12.20 10.02
C ALA A 106 19.30 -13.72 10.18
N ALA A 107 20.32 -14.14 10.94
CA ALA A 107 20.59 -15.55 11.21
C ALA A 107 19.41 -16.24 11.93
N THR A 108 18.63 -15.45 12.69
CA THR A 108 17.39 -15.88 13.34
C THR A 108 16.44 -14.68 13.43
N GLY A 109 15.20 -14.86 12.96
CA GLY A 109 14.13 -13.88 13.12
C GLY A 109 14.04 -12.82 12.00
N TRP A 110 13.30 -11.75 12.30
CA TRP A 110 12.98 -10.69 11.36
C TRP A 110 13.91 -9.50 11.49
N GLN A 111 14.31 -8.92 10.36
CA GLN A 111 14.92 -7.60 10.35
C GLN A 111 13.90 -6.52 10.72
N THR A 112 14.43 -5.37 11.11
CA THR A 112 13.62 -4.18 11.38
C THR A 112 12.93 -3.69 10.11
N TRP A 113 11.75 -3.08 10.25
CA TRP A 113 11.08 -2.44 9.12
C TRP A 113 11.92 -1.28 8.59
N ASN A 114 12.37 -1.43 7.35
CA ASN A 114 13.15 -0.43 6.64
C ASN A 114 12.28 0.25 5.58
N GLN A 115 12.41 1.56 5.48
CA GLN A 115 11.77 2.33 4.43
C GLN A 115 12.47 2.09 3.09
N LEU A 116 11.71 1.73 2.07
CA LEU A 116 12.22 1.52 0.74
C LEU A 116 12.48 2.88 0.05
N PHE A 117 11.52 3.79 0.16
CA PHE A 117 11.59 5.14 -0.40
C PHE A 117 11.64 6.22 0.68
N LYS A 118 12.35 7.31 0.41
CA LYS A 118 12.48 8.47 1.31
C LYS A 118 11.25 9.36 1.21
N ALA A 119 10.80 9.59 -0.02
CA ALA A 119 9.59 10.33 -0.33
C ALA A 119 8.42 9.37 -0.61
N PRO A 120 7.17 9.82 -0.43
CA PRO A 120 6.01 9.07 -0.87
C PRO A 120 6.09 8.77 -2.36
N VAL A 121 5.54 7.64 -2.77
CA VAL A 121 5.49 7.21 -4.17
C VAL A 121 4.05 7.08 -4.65
N ASN A 122 3.88 7.07 -5.97
CA ASN A 122 2.64 6.71 -6.66
C ASN A 122 2.68 5.25 -7.13
N THR A 123 1.66 4.80 -7.88
CA THR A 123 1.58 3.43 -8.44
C THR A 123 2.72 3.08 -9.41
N ARG A 124 3.43 4.08 -9.93
CA ARG A 124 4.60 3.91 -10.80
C ARG A 124 5.91 3.84 -10.02
N LEU A 125 5.85 3.89 -8.69
CA LEU A 125 7.00 3.95 -7.78
C LEU A 125 7.85 5.22 -7.98
N THR A 126 7.22 6.33 -8.41
CA THR A 126 7.89 7.64 -8.53
C THR A 126 7.34 8.62 -7.49
N ALA A 127 8.17 9.56 -7.06
CA ALA A 127 7.80 10.56 -6.06
C ALA A 127 7.09 11.80 -6.63
N ASP A 128 6.73 11.76 -7.91
CA ASP A 128 6.12 12.88 -8.63
C ASP A 128 4.60 12.76 -8.69
N GLY A 129 3.92 13.90 -8.83
CA GLY A 129 2.47 13.97 -9.00
C GLY A 129 1.71 13.54 -7.75
N ASP A 130 0.81 12.57 -7.89
CA ASP A 130 -0.09 12.07 -6.83
C ASP A 130 0.60 11.09 -5.84
N ALA A 131 1.87 11.32 -5.54
CA ALA A 131 2.66 10.47 -4.65
C ALA A 131 2.16 10.57 -3.19
N ARG A 132 1.65 9.46 -2.65
CA ARG A 132 1.05 9.43 -1.30
C ARG A 132 1.16 8.07 -0.59
N PHE A 133 1.99 7.17 -1.11
CA PHE A 133 2.19 5.84 -0.53
C PHE A 133 3.62 5.72 -0.01
N CYS A 134 3.77 5.25 1.21
CA CYS A 134 5.06 4.95 1.82
C CYS A 134 5.23 3.44 1.89
N VAL A 135 6.36 2.94 1.38
CA VAL A 135 6.63 1.51 1.32
C VAL A 135 7.72 1.17 2.31
N TYR A 136 7.41 0.22 3.18
CA TYR A 136 8.34 -0.38 4.12
C TYR A 136 8.52 -1.85 3.80
N VAL A 137 9.71 -2.36 4.05
CA VAL A 137 10.08 -3.75 3.82
C VAL A 137 10.83 -4.29 5.02
N ARG A 138 10.63 -5.56 5.32
CA ARG A 138 11.47 -6.33 6.24
C ARG A 138 11.58 -7.75 5.72
N GLY A 139 12.64 -8.45 6.10
CA GLY A 139 12.75 -9.86 5.82
C GLY A 139 13.70 -10.58 6.76
N GLY A 140 13.79 -11.89 6.60
CA GLY A 140 14.64 -12.76 7.40
C GLY A 140 14.86 -14.09 6.71
N ASN A 141 15.85 -14.85 7.17
CA ASN A 141 16.04 -16.23 6.74
C ASN A 141 14.96 -17.11 7.35
N VAL A 142 14.41 -18.01 6.52
CA VAL A 142 13.53 -19.08 6.98
C VAL A 142 14.34 -20.32 7.37
N ASN A 143 15.47 -20.55 6.70
CA ASN A 143 16.34 -21.69 6.94
C ASN A 143 17.75 -21.26 7.39
N THR A 144 18.41 -22.15 8.12
CA THR A 144 19.82 -21.99 8.54
C THR A 144 20.79 -21.96 7.37
N ASP A 145 20.42 -22.55 6.23
CA ASP A 145 21.23 -22.55 5.02
C ASP A 145 21.20 -21.21 4.27
N GLY A 146 20.27 -20.31 4.64
CA GLY A 146 20.17 -18.98 4.05
C GLY A 146 19.80 -18.99 2.57
N ASP A 147 19.07 -20.01 2.12
CA ASP A 147 18.60 -20.16 0.73
C ASP A 147 17.16 -19.72 0.54
N LEU A 148 16.41 -19.59 1.64
CA LEU A 148 15.03 -19.18 1.64
C LEU A 148 14.86 -17.95 2.52
N LEU A 149 14.45 -16.86 1.89
CA LEU A 149 14.10 -15.62 2.55
C LEU A 149 12.59 -15.51 2.65
N ILE A 150 12.12 -14.97 3.77
CA ILE A 150 10.77 -14.45 3.87
C ILE A 150 10.83 -12.94 3.89
N VAL A 151 10.00 -12.29 3.06
CA VAL A 151 9.95 -10.85 2.94
C VAL A 151 8.54 -10.37 3.14
N HIS A 152 8.38 -9.34 3.96
CA HIS A 152 7.15 -8.61 4.18
C HIS A 152 7.28 -7.19 3.62
N VAL A 153 6.20 -6.73 3.00
CA VAL A 153 6.04 -5.37 2.48
C VAL A 153 4.84 -4.75 3.16
N ALA A 154 5.00 -3.55 3.69
CA ALA A 154 3.91 -2.75 4.23
C ALA A 154 3.78 -1.47 3.40
N VAL A 155 2.60 -1.28 2.81
CA VAL A 155 2.26 -0.06 2.06
C VAL A 155 1.36 0.80 2.93
N VAL A 156 1.89 1.92 3.39
CA VAL A 156 1.22 2.87 4.28
C VAL A 156 0.75 4.07 3.48
N PHE A 157 -0.49 4.50 3.68
CA PHE A 157 -1.04 5.68 3.01
C PHE A 157 -2.00 6.43 3.94
N PRO A 158 -2.11 7.76 3.81
CA PRO A 158 -2.98 8.53 4.67
C PRO A 158 -4.45 8.25 4.36
N SER A 159 -5.29 8.30 5.39
CA SER A 159 -6.75 8.41 5.24
C SER A 159 -7.13 9.81 4.73
N ALA A 160 -8.40 10.02 4.36
CA ALA A 160 -8.89 11.26 3.74
C ALA A 160 -8.59 12.56 4.53
N ASN A 161 -8.38 12.47 5.84
CA ASN A 161 -8.12 13.61 6.72
C ASN A 161 -6.65 13.75 7.15
N GLN A 162 -5.74 12.91 6.65
CA GLN A 162 -4.32 12.95 6.97
C GLN A 162 -3.48 13.35 5.77
N VAL A 163 -2.35 13.99 6.05
CA VAL A 163 -1.34 14.33 5.06
C VAL A 163 -0.03 13.70 5.50
N ILE A 164 0.77 13.22 4.56
CA ILE A 164 2.10 12.74 4.90
C ILE A 164 2.94 13.94 5.37
N PRO A 165 3.65 13.83 6.50
CA PRO A 165 4.46 14.94 7.03
C PRO A 165 5.49 15.44 6.01
N ALA A 166 5.96 16.67 6.19
CA ALA A 166 6.89 17.31 5.26
C ALA A 166 8.23 16.58 5.09
N GLY A 167 8.69 15.81 6.09
CA GLY A 167 9.88 14.95 5.93
C GLY A 167 9.62 13.63 5.20
N GLY A 168 8.39 13.39 4.74
CA GLY A 168 8.04 12.25 3.91
C GLY A 168 7.81 10.97 4.71
N CYS A 169 8.24 9.84 4.13
CA CYS A 169 8.02 8.53 4.72
C CYS A 169 8.88 8.29 5.97
N SER A 170 9.88 9.12 6.22
CA SER A 170 10.69 8.99 7.43
C SER A 170 9.97 9.45 8.70
N ASP A 171 9.01 10.35 8.53
CA ASP A 171 8.40 11.14 9.60
C ASP A 171 6.99 10.66 9.95
N ILE A 172 6.52 9.57 9.32
CA ILE A 172 5.30 8.88 9.78
C ILE A 172 5.56 8.47 11.24
N PRO A 173 4.82 9.03 12.21
CA PRO A 173 5.26 9.11 13.60
C PRO A 173 5.17 7.77 14.32
N GLY A 174 6.33 7.28 14.77
CA GLY A 174 6.48 6.28 15.83
C GLY A 174 7.64 5.30 15.63
N ASP A 175 7.81 4.40 16.60
CA ASP A 175 8.73 3.28 16.49
C ASP A 175 8.22 2.36 15.37
N ARG A 176 8.86 2.46 14.20
CA ARG A 176 8.46 1.76 12.97
C ARG A 176 8.31 0.26 13.16
N GLN A 177 8.97 -0.32 14.17
CA GLN A 177 8.78 -1.74 14.47
C GLN A 177 7.44 -2.05 15.12
N ALA A 178 7.05 -1.29 16.14
CA ALA A 178 5.85 -1.57 16.94
C ALA A 178 4.56 -1.23 16.16
N GLN A 179 4.59 -0.20 15.32
CA GLN A 179 3.39 0.28 14.61
C GLN A 179 3.12 -0.42 13.27
N LEU A 180 4.16 -0.95 12.63
CA LEU A 180 4.04 -1.80 11.44
C LEU A 180 3.98 -3.28 11.81
N ASP A 181 3.74 -3.59 13.09
CA ASP A 181 3.48 -4.95 13.50
C ASP A 181 2.08 -5.35 13.01
N PRO A 182 1.94 -6.36 12.14
CA PRO A 182 0.63 -6.84 11.71
C PRO A 182 -0.20 -7.43 12.87
N GLU A 183 0.42 -7.74 14.01
CA GLU A 183 -0.28 -8.24 15.21
C GLU A 183 -0.87 -7.14 16.09
N LEU A 184 -0.48 -5.87 15.88
CA LEU A 184 -1.00 -4.74 16.64
C LEU A 184 -2.47 -4.51 16.27
N ALA A 185 -3.35 -4.41 17.27
CA ALA A 185 -4.76 -4.15 17.00
C ALA A 185 -4.95 -2.72 16.49
N ASP A 186 -5.91 -2.53 15.59
CA ASP A 186 -6.25 -1.21 15.06
C ASP A 186 -6.61 -0.20 16.17
N THR A 187 -7.03 -0.68 17.35
CA THR A 187 -7.43 0.10 18.51
C THR A 187 -6.30 0.45 19.48
N ASP A 188 -5.10 -0.10 19.28
CA ASP A 188 -4.01 0.10 20.24
C ASP A 188 -3.42 1.51 20.13
N ALA A 189 -3.05 2.09 21.28
CA ALA A 189 -2.51 3.44 21.35
C ALA A 189 -1.22 3.55 20.53
N GLY A 190 -1.25 4.40 19.50
CA GLY A 190 -0.14 4.57 18.57
C GLY A 190 -0.20 3.67 17.33
N SER A 191 -1.26 2.87 17.15
CA SER A 191 -1.50 2.17 15.89
C SER A 191 -1.61 3.15 14.71
N LEU A 192 -1.20 2.72 13.52
CA LEU A 192 -1.33 3.53 12.30
C LEU A 192 -2.78 3.98 12.05
N PRO A 193 -3.82 3.14 12.26
CA PRO A 193 -5.21 3.56 12.18
C PRO A 193 -5.58 4.70 13.14
N MET A 194 -5.14 4.66 14.40
CA MET A 194 -5.39 5.73 15.36
C MET A 194 -4.73 7.05 14.96
N LEU A 195 -3.58 6.98 14.27
CA LEU A 195 -2.88 8.14 13.73
C LEU A 195 -3.46 8.64 12.39
N GLY A 196 -4.49 7.97 11.86
CA GLY A 196 -5.17 8.33 10.62
C GLY A 196 -4.51 7.78 9.36
N TYR A 197 -3.64 6.79 9.49
CA TYR A 197 -3.02 6.07 8.38
C TYR A 197 -3.69 4.71 8.18
N ARG A 198 -3.58 4.18 6.96
CA ARG A 198 -3.95 2.82 6.61
C ARG A 198 -2.72 2.08 6.14
N VAL A 199 -2.69 0.77 6.38
CA VAL A 199 -1.59 -0.10 5.99
C VAL A 199 -2.14 -1.33 5.28
N GLN A 200 -1.47 -1.75 4.21
CA GLN A 200 -1.67 -3.06 3.60
C GLN A 200 -0.38 -3.86 3.69
N TYR A 201 -0.50 -5.09 4.19
CA TYR A 201 0.62 -6.00 4.36
C TYR A 201 0.63 -7.04 3.25
N PHE A 202 1.81 -7.30 2.72
CA PHE A 202 2.08 -8.34 1.74
C PHE A 202 3.25 -9.18 2.24
N GLY A 203 3.25 -10.47 1.88
CA GLY A 203 4.31 -11.38 2.23
C GLY A 203 4.61 -12.33 1.10
N THR A 204 5.88 -12.65 0.91
CA THR A 204 6.32 -13.66 -0.05
C THR A 204 7.54 -14.40 0.48
N GLN A 205 7.72 -15.62 -0.02
CA GLN A 205 8.97 -16.36 0.17
C GLN A 205 9.78 -16.26 -1.11
N ILE A 206 11.06 -15.96 -0.96
CA ILE A 206 12.01 -15.76 -2.04
C ILE A 206 13.11 -16.79 -1.88
N GLU A 207 13.19 -17.70 -2.83
CA GLU A 207 14.24 -18.72 -2.90
C GLU A 207 15.43 -18.20 -3.72
N ARG A 208 16.63 -18.60 -3.29
CA ARG A 208 17.86 -18.42 -4.05
C ARG A 208 17.82 -19.27 -5.31
N LYS A 209 17.76 -18.63 -6.46
CA LYS A 209 17.78 -19.28 -7.78
C LYS A 209 19.23 -19.45 -8.27
N ASP A 210 19.94 -20.41 -7.68
CA ASP A 210 21.36 -20.67 -7.95
C ASP A 210 21.60 -21.43 -9.27
N TYR A 211 21.09 -20.88 -10.39
CA TYR A 211 21.08 -21.55 -11.71
C TYR A 211 22.47 -21.75 -12.33
N LEU A 212 23.56 -21.30 -11.70
CA LEU A 212 24.91 -21.39 -12.25
C LEU A 212 25.89 -22.24 -11.41
N ASN A 213 25.49 -22.70 -10.21
CA ASN A 213 26.38 -23.47 -9.32
C ASN A 213 25.92 -24.90 -9.04
N SER A 214 24.75 -25.32 -9.51
CA SER A 214 24.38 -26.75 -9.45
C SER A 214 25.15 -27.51 -10.54
N PRO A 215 26.15 -28.35 -10.21
CA PRO A 215 26.69 -29.27 -11.21
C PRO A 215 25.52 -30.10 -11.72
N LEU A 216 25.36 -30.17 -13.04
CA LEU A 216 24.49 -31.14 -13.68
C LEU A 216 24.85 -32.50 -13.09
N VAL A 217 24.01 -33.03 -12.20
CA VAL A 217 24.16 -34.40 -11.72
C VAL A 217 23.89 -35.28 -12.93
N SER A 218 24.96 -35.71 -13.57
CA SER A 218 24.95 -36.79 -14.56
C SER A 218 24.30 -37.99 -13.89
N LYS A 219 23.08 -38.32 -14.30
CA LYS A 219 22.54 -39.67 -14.12
C LYS A 219 23.14 -40.60 -15.16
#